data_AF-K1SBH7-F1
#
_entry.id   AF-K1SBH7-F1
#
_cell.length_a   1.000
_cell.length_b   1.000
_cell.length_c   1.000
_cell.angle_alpha   90.00
_cell.angle_beta   90.00
_cell.angle_gamma   90.00
#
_symmetry.space_group_name_H-M   'P 1'
#
loop_
_entity.id
_entity.type
_entity.pdbx_description
1 polymer ?
#
loop_
_entity_poly.entity_id
_entity_poly.type
_entity_poly.pdbx_seq_one_letter_code
_entity_poly.pdbx_strand_id
1 'polypeptide(L)'
;QHRVQFQAALNWLGGDVKNKGITWLNTGKGEAVFAYPSSLPEAPLPYVQFFGHPDRSETFKEISGSLLAAFNGIPPKDRPESVQVFVLRKIDKGRTKILYSESALADALMHAAENWEMACNDLPGFAAMKPSTPFPVDVAAIVNQVWRQNGESSTVSAMHPYEGIGLFLHRAQHRLLLHELHILVQHGMPLFIHAGPCCTVEESDSRV
;
A
#
# COMPACT_ATOMS: atom_id res chain seq x y z
N GLN A 1 10.31 28.90 -15.39
CA GLN A 1 9.80 27.92 -16.36
C GLN A 1 9.47 26.56 -15.72
N HIS A 2 10.35 25.93 -14.93
CA HIS A 2 10.07 24.63 -14.26
C HIS A 2 8.80 24.58 -13.37
N ARG A 3 8.50 25.64 -12.62
CA ARG A 3 7.35 25.70 -11.70
C ARG A 3 5.99 25.66 -12.41
N VAL A 4 5.91 26.19 -13.64
CA VAL A 4 4.68 26.21 -14.44
C VAL A 4 4.41 24.85 -15.07
N GLN A 5 5.47 24.17 -15.56
CA GLN A 5 5.37 22.81 -16.11
C GLN A 5 5.03 21.79 -15.02
N PHE A 6 5.62 21.91 -13.83
CA PHE A 6 5.29 21.04 -12.69
C PHE A 6 3.85 21.25 -12.19
N GLN A 7 3.40 22.51 -12.10
CA GLN A 7 2.01 22.81 -11.75
C GLN A 7 1.03 22.32 -12.81
N ALA A 8 1.35 22.44 -14.10
CA ALA A 8 0.55 21.90 -15.19
C ALA A 8 0.50 20.37 -15.15
N ALA A 9 1.62 19.69 -14.86
CA ALA A 9 1.67 18.25 -14.68
C ALA A 9 0.85 17.80 -13.46
N LEU A 10 0.89 18.54 -12.34
CA LEU A 10 0.05 18.24 -11.17
C LEU A 10 -1.44 18.51 -11.41
N ASN A 11 -1.77 19.58 -12.14
CA ASN A 11 -3.14 19.87 -12.54
C ASN A 11 -3.64 18.86 -13.58
N TRP A 12 -2.78 18.30 -14.43
CA TRP A 12 -3.13 17.21 -15.34
C TRP A 12 -3.31 15.89 -14.57
N LEU A 13 -2.38 15.60 -13.66
CA LEU A 13 -2.37 14.38 -12.84
C LEU A 13 -3.52 14.33 -11.83
N GLY A 14 -3.92 15.47 -11.25
CA GLY A 14 -4.89 15.54 -10.15
C GLY A 14 -6.04 16.51 -10.33
N GLY A 15 -6.10 17.24 -11.45
CA GLY A 15 -7.08 18.32 -11.65
C GLY A 15 -8.43 17.88 -12.23
N ASP A 16 -8.53 16.67 -12.78
CA ASP A 16 -9.83 16.05 -13.12
C ASP A 16 -10.14 14.92 -12.11
N VAL A 17 -11.34 14.96 -11.52
CA VAL A 17 -11.87 13.90 -10.65
C VAL A 17 -11.90 12.56 -11.39
N LYS A 18 -12.05 12.58 -12.72
CA LYS A 18 -12.02 11.39 -13.57
C LYS A 18 -10.68 10.65 -13.55
N ASN A 19 -9.59 11.34 -13.20
CA ASN A 19 -8.25 10.73 -13.10
C ASN A 19 -8.00 10.10 -11.72
N LYS A 20 -8.92 10.29 -10.75
CA LYS A 20 -8.84 9.65 -9.44
C LYS A 20 -9.03 8.14 -9.60
N GLY A 21 -8.18 7.35 -8.95
CA GLY A 21 -8.12 5.91 -9.14
C GLY A 21 -7.44 5.48 -10.43
N ILE A 22 -7.01 6.41 -11.29
CA ILE A 22 -6.22 6.10 -12.50
C ILE A 22 -4.77 6.55 -12.27
N THR A 23 -4.57 7.85 -12.06
CA THR A 23 -3.23 8.44 -11.88
C THR A 23 -2.96 8.87 -10.44
N TRP A 24 -4.00 9.00 -9.61
CA TRP A 24 -3.86 9.46 -8.23
C TRP A 24 -4.95 8.94 -7.28
N LEU A 25 -4.63 8.88 -5.98
CA LEU A 25 -5.61 8.62 -4.91
C LEU A 25 -5.23 9.35 -3.62
N ASN A 26 -6.21 9.61 -2.77
CA ASN A 26 -5.97 10.17 -1.43
C ASN A 26 -5.61 9.04 -0.46
N THR A 27 -4.56 9.24 0.32
CA THR A 27 -4.11 8.30 1.36
C THR A 27 -4.57 8.71 2.77
N GLY A 28 -5.32 9.83 2.88
CA GLY A 28 -5.81 10.40 4.13
C GLY A 28 -4.97 11.57 4.63
N LYS A 29 -5.46 12.31 5.65
CA LYS A 29 -4.73 13.43 6.32
C LYS A 29 -4.13 14.51 5.39
N GLY A 30 -4.76 14.75 4.23
CA GLY A 30 -4.29 15.74 3.25
C GLY A 30 -3.12 15.27 2.38
N GLU A 31 -2.92 13.95 2.28
CA GLU A 31 -1.93 13.30 1.44
C GLU A 31 -2.58 12.64 0.22
N ALA A 32 -1.86 12.67 -0.91
CA ALA A 32 -2.24 12.02 -2.15
C ALA A 32 -1.03 11.33 -2.79
N VAL A 33 -1.21 10.10 -3.22
CA VAL A 33 -0.23 9.36 -4.03
C VAL A 33 -0.58 9.49 -5.49
N PHE A 34 0.44 9.62 -6.31
CA PHE A 34 0.39 9.69 -7.75
C PHE A 34 1.23 8.57 -8.34
N ALA A 35 0.75 7.97 -9.42
CA ALA A 35 1.49 6.98 -10.19
C ALA A 35 1.21 7.21 -11.68
N TYR A 36 2.26 7.44 -12.46
CA TYR A 36 2.13 7.67 -13.90
C TYR A 36 3.28 7.06 -14.68
N PRO A 37 3.00 6.47 -15.84
CA PRO A 37 4.03 5.85 -16.67
C PRO A 37 4.91 6.88 -17.38
N SER A 38 6.12 6.48 -17.77
CA SER A 38 7.07 7.31 -18.52
C SER A 38 6.61 7.64 -19.94
N SER A 39 5.76 6.79 -20.52
CA SER A 39 5.02 7.02 -21.76
C SER A 39 3.54 6.84 -21.51
N LEU A 40 2.70 7.67 -22.14
CA LEU A 40 1.24 7.56 -22.03
C LEU A 40 0.74 6.49 -22.99
N PRO A 41 0.28 5.32 -22.51
CA PRO A 41 -0.35 4.33 -23.38
C PRO A 41 -1.69 4.88 -23.89
N GLU A 42 -2.15 4.36 -25.03
CA GLU A 42 -3.45 4.72 -25.63
C GLU A 42 -4.62 4.42 -24.66
N ALA A 43 -4.49 3.36 -23.87
CA ALA A 43 -5.35 3.05 -22.73
C ALA A 43 -4.55 3.14 -21.42
N PRO A 44 -4.78 4.17 -20.57
CA PRO A 44 -4.03 4.33 -19.31
C PRO A 44 -4.35 3.20 -18.34
N LEU A 45 -3.29 2.53 -17.86
CA LEU A 45 -3.41 1.59 -16.76
C LEU A 45 -3.46 2.33 -15.41
N PRO A 46 -4.34 1.90 -14.48
CA PRO A 46 -4.53 2.58 -13.21
C PRO A 46 -3.47 2.18 -12.17
N TYR A 47 -2.18 2.35 -12.47
CA TYR A 47 -1.05 1.92 -11.61
C TYR A 47 -1.16 2.38 -10.16
N VAL A 48 -1.81 3.52 -9.91
CA VAL A 48 -1.99 4.03 -8.56
C VAL A 48 -2.77 3.05 -7.67
N GLN A 49 -3.59 2.18 -8.25
CA GLN A 49 -4.41 1.21 -7.52
C GLN A 49 -3.61 0.09 -6.87
N PHE A 50 -2.35 -0.14 -7.28
CA PHE A 50 -1.47 -1.03 -6.51
C PHE A 50 -1.24 -0.51 -5.09
N PHE A 51 -1.29 0.80 -4.88
CA PHE A 51 -0.96 1.38 -3.59
C PHE A 51 -2.17 1.49 -2.66
N GLY A 52 -3.39 1.55 -3.19
CA GLY A 52 -4.62 1.71 -2.45
C GLY A 52 -5.83 1.73 -3.37
N HIS A 53 -7.03 1.65 -2.81
CA HIS A 53 -8.27 1.68 -3.61
C HIS A 53 -9.23 2.78 -3.11
N PRO A 54 -9.84 3.58 -4.00
CA PRO A 54 -10.65 4.74 -3.61
C PRO A 54 -11.84 4.38 -2.73
N ASP A 55 -12.50 3.27 -3.06
CA ASP A 55 -13.81 2.91 -2.51
C ASP A 55 -13.78 1.59 -1.71
N ARG A 56 -12.59 0.99 -1.55
CA ARG A 56 -12.32 -0.28 -0.85
C ARG A 56 -13.25 -1.46 -1.22
N SER A 57 -13.93 -1.40 -2.36
CA SER A 57 -14.85 -2.44 -2.84
C SER A 57 -14.13 -3.68 -3.35
N GLU A 58 -12.90 -3.52 -3.86
CA GLU A 58 -12.08 -4.59 -4.39
C GLU A 58 -10.85 -4.82 -3.48
N THR A 59 -10.45 -6.07 -3.38
CA THR A 59 -9.24 -6.49 -2.67
C THR A 59 -7.99 -6.19 -3.47
N PHE A 60 -6.84 -6.13 -2.80
CA PHE A 60 -5.54 -6.00 -3.47
C PHE A 60 -5.34 -7.09 -4.53
N LYS A 61 -5.77 -8.32 -4.23
CA LYS A 61 -5.66 -9.47 -5.14
C LYS A 61 -6.44 -9.28 -6.44
N GLU A 62 -7.68 -8.81 -6.36
CA GLU A 62 -8.53 -8.59 -7.53
C GLU A 62 -7.95 -7.49 -8.42
N ILE A 63 -7.56 -6.37 -7.81
CA ILE A 63 -6.94 -5.24 -8.50
C ILE A 63 -5.63 -5.65 -9.14
N SER A 64 -4.71 -6.23 -8.38
CA SER A 64 -3.41 -6.64 -8.90
C SER A 64 -3.57 -7.63 -10.06
N GLY A 65 -4.41 -8.66 -9.92
CA GLY A 65 -4.71 -9.59 -11.00
C GLY A 65 -5.22 -8.91 -12.28
N SER A 66 -6.16 -7.97 -12.15
CA SER A 66 -6.70 -7.19 -13.27
C SER A 66 -5.63 -6.34 -13.95
N LEU A 67 -4.82 -5.60 -13.17
CA LEU A 67 -3.75 -4.76 -13.70
C LEU A 67 -2.64 -5.58 -14.37
N LEU A 68 -2.25 -6.72 -13.79
CA LEU A 68 -1.27 -7.62 -14.40
C LEU A 68 -1.77 -8.18 -15.74
N ALA A 69 -3.04 -8.60 -15.81
CA ALA A 69 -3.64 -9.07 -17.05
C ALA A 69 -3.64 -7.96 -18.12
N ALA A 70 -4.03 -6.74 -17.74
CA ALA A 70 -4.05 -5.60 -18.65
C ALA A 70 -2.64 -5.20 -19.12
N PHE A 71 -1.65 -5.17 -18.22
CA PHE A 71 -0.25 -4.90 -18.55
C PHE A 71 0.33 -5.95 -19.50
N ASN A 72 0.03 -7.23 -19.26
CA ASN A 72 0.48 -8.32 -20.13
C ASN A 72 -0.16 -8.28 -21.53
N GLY A 73 -1.35 -7.71 -21.65
CA GLY A 73 -2.02 -7.46 -22.93
C GLY A 73 -1.37 -6.36 -23.77
N ILE A 74 -0.52 -5.51 -23.20
CA ILE A 74 0.21 -4.47 -23.93
C ILE A 74 1.42 -5.11 -24.64
N PRO A 75 1.59 -4.89 -25.96
CA PRO A 75 2.77 -5.36 -26.69
C PRO A 75 4.06 -4.84 -26.03
N PRO A 76 5.13 -5.64 -25.87
CA PRO A 76 6.34 -5.23 -25.15
C PRO A 76 6.96 -3.91 -25.63
N LYS A 77 6.90 -3.64 -26.94
CA LYS A 77 7.38 -2.39 -27.55
C LYS A 77 6.60 -1.13 -27.15
N ASP A 78 5.35 -1.31 -26.71
CA ASP A 78 4.42 -0.24 -26.37
C ASP A 78 4.25 -0.11 -24.84
N ARG A 79 4.92 -0.97 -24.06
CA ARG A 79 4.92 -0.89 -22.59
C ARG A 79 5.72 0.32 -22.14
N PRO A 80 5.27 1.03 -21.09
CA PRO A 80 6.08 2.07 -20.49
C PRO A 80 7.31 1.46 -19.82
N GLU A 81 8.44 2.13 -19.94
CA GLU A 81 9.70 1.68 -19.32
C GLU A 81 9.61 1.74 -17.79
N SER A 82 9.03 2.82 -17.25
CA SER A 82 8.96 3.06 -15.81
C SER A 82 7.64 3.71 -15.41
N VAL A 83 7.32 3.59 -14.13
CA VAL A 83 6.22 4.30 -13.48
C VAL A 83 6.83 5.18 -12.39
N GLN A 84 6.58 6.48 -12.49
CA GLN A 84 6.96 7.43 -11.46
C GLN A 84 5.87 7.45 -10.38
N VAL A 85 6.28 7.20 -9.15
CA VAL A 85 5.43 7.25 -7.96
C VAL A 85 5.88 8.41 -7.10
N PHE A 86 4.95 9.24 -6.63
CA PHE A 86 5.26 10.23 -5.60
C PHE A 86 4.06 10.48 -4.69
N VAL A 87 4.36 10.90 -3.46
CA VAL A 87 3.35 11.26 -2.46
C VAL A 87 3.48 12.73 -2.13
N LEU A 88 2.37 13.44 -2.27
CA LEU A 88 2.25 14.85 -1.91
C LEU A 88 1.48 14.99 -0.61
N ARG A 89 1.92 15.92 0.23
CA ARG A 89 1.19 16.38 1.42
C ARG A 89 0.91 17.86 1.35
N LYS A 90 -0.34 18.23 1.57
CA LYS A 90 -0.72 19.63 1.78
C LYS A 90 -0.24 20.10 3.15
N ILE A 91 0.57 21.16 3.18
CA ILE A 91 1.02 21.80 4.42
C ILE A 91 0.03 22.90 4.82
N ASP A 92 -0.41 23.71 3.86
CA ASP A 92 -1.41 24.75 4.05
C ASP A 92 -2.10 25.10 2.72
N LYS A 93 -2.82 26.23 2.65
CA LYS A 93 -3.60 26.64 1.48
C LYS A 93 -2.75 26.83 0.20
N GLY A 94 -1.44 27.05 0.31
CA GLY A 94 -0.57 27.34 -0.85
C GLY A 94 0.68 26.47 -0.97
N ARG A 95 0.97 25.62 0.02
CA ARG A 95 2.20 24.81 0.05
C ARG A 95 1.90 23.32 0.07
N THR A 96 2.57 22.61 -0.83
CA THR A 96 2.58 21.16 -0.91
C THR A 96 4.02 20.67 -0.83
N LYS A 97 4.25 19.62 -0.07
CA LYS A 97 5.57 18.98 0.06
C LYS A 97 5.52 17.57 -0.52
N ILE A 98 6.58 17.19 -1.22
CA ILE A 98 6.83 15.80 -1.63
C ILE A 98 7.34 15.05 -0.40
N LEU A 99 6.61 14.01 0.03
CA LEU A 99 7.02 13.11 1.11
C LEU A 99 7.84 11.93 0.60
N TYR A 100 7.49 11.45 -0.59
CA TYR A 100 8.07 10.27 -1.22
C TYR A 100 8.11 10.47 -2.73
N SER A 101 9.17 10.02 -3.40
CA SER A 101 9.30 10.09 -4.85
C SER A 101 10.29 9.04 -5.32
N GLU A 102 9.80 8.04 -6.05
CA GLU A 102 10.62 6.95 -6.59
C GLU A 102 10.13 6.57 -7.99
N SER A 103 11.06 6.19 -8.85
CA SER A 103 10.75 5.59 -10.15
C SER A 103 11.00 4.09 -10.08
N ALA A 104 10.05 3.30 -10.56
CA ALA A 104 10.17 1.86 -10.67
C ALA A 104 10.02 1.45 -12.13
N LEU A 105 10.79 0.46 -12.58
CA LEU A 105 10.55 -0.17 -13.88
C LEU A 105 9.15 -0.77 -13.89
N ALA A 106 8.42 -0.66 -15.00
CA ALA A 106 7.04 -1.11 -15.05
C ALA A 106 6.92 -2.63 -14.83
N ASP A 107 7.82 -3.43 -15.41
CA ASP A 107 7.87 -4.88 -15.15
C ASP A 107 8.22 -5.19 -13.67
N ALA A 108 9.15 -4.42 -13.08
CA ALA A 108 9.49 -4.60 -11.66
C ALA A 108 8.32 -4.26 -10.73
N LEU A 109 7.46 -3.30 -11.12
CA LEU A 109 6.23 -2.97 -10.40
C LEU A 109 5.22 -4.13 -10.45
N MET A 110 5.09 -4.81 -11.59
CA MET A 110 4.23 -6.00 -11.70
C MET A 110 4.74 -7.13 -10.80
N HIS A 111 6.05 -7.40 -10.85
CA HIS A 111 6.67 -8.41 -9.98
C HIS A 111 6.56 -8.07 -8.50
N ALA A 112 6.65 -6.78 -8.14
CA ALA A 112 6.41 -6.34 -6.77
C ALA A 112 4.99 -6.67 -6.32
N ALA A 113 3.98 -6.53 -7.18
CA ALA A 113 2.60 -6.90 -6.86
C ALA A 113 2.43 -8.42 -6.63
N GLU A 114 3.03 -9.25 -7.48
CA GLU A 114 3.02 -10.71 -7.32
C GLU A 114 3.70 -11.14 -6.02
N ASN A 115 4.89 -10.58 -5.75
CA ASN A 115 5.65 -10.87 -4.53
C ASN A 115 4.91 -10.41 -3.28
N TRP A 116 4.24 -9.25 -3.34
CA TRP A 116 3.46 -8.73 -2.22
C TRP A 116 2.30 -9.66 -1.86
N GLU A 117 1.50 -10.07 -2.86
CA GLU A 117 0.42 -11.02 -2.67
C GLU A 117 0.95 -12.36 -2.12
N MET A 118 2.03 -12.88 -2.70
CA MET A 118 2.64 -14.13 -2.25
C MET A 118 3.13 -14.03 -0.80
N ALA A 119 3.87 -12.98 -0.45
CA ALA A 119 4.42 -12.79 0.88
C ALA A 119 3.34 -12.61 1.95
N CYS A 120 2.25 -11.89 1.67
CA CYS A 120 1.13 -11.74 2.60
C CYS A 120 0.34 -13.04 2.80
N ASN A 121 0.44 -13.99 1.85
CA ASN A 121 -0.21 -15.29 1.92
C ASN A 121 0.71 -16.42 2.41
N ASP A 122 1.99 -16.15 2.65
CA ASP A 122 2.97 -17.11 3.19
C ASP A 122 2.82 -17.24 4.72
N LEU A 123 1.66 -17.73 5.14
CA LEU A 123 1.30 -17.88 6.56
C LEU A 123 1.50 -19.32 7.02
N PRO A 124 1.87 -19.55 8.30
CA PRO A 124 1.98 -20.89 8.85
C PRO A 124 0.67 -21.67 8.71
N GLY A 125 0.75 -22.97 8.41
CA GLY A 125 -0.43 -23.82 8.14
C GLY A 125 -1.42 -23.99 9.29
N PHE A 126 -1.08 -23.54 10.51
CA PHE A 126 -1.98 -23.53 11.67
C PHE A 126 -2.80 -22.24 11.80
N ALA A 127 -2.64 -21.28 10.89
CA ALA A 127 -3.43 -20.06 10.89
C ALA A 127 -4.91 -20.38 10.60
N ALA A 128 -5.75 -20.32 11.64
CA ALA A 128 -7.20 -20.54 11.52
C ALA A 128 -7.91 -19.46 10.69
N MET A 129 -7.25 -18.31 10.47
CA MET A 129 -7.76 -17.21 9.65
C MET A 129 -6.77 -16.87 8.54
N LYS A 130 -7.32 -16.60 7.35
CA LYS A 130 -6.57 -16.09 6.21
C LYS A 130 -6.86 -14.60 6.05
N PRO A 131 -5.99 -13.69 6.53
CA PRO A 131 -6.19 -12.26 6.37
C PRO A 131 -6.16 -11.88 4.88
N SER A 132 -6.87 -10.83 4.53
CA SER A 132 -6.75 -10.22 3.21
C SER A 132 -5.39 -9.52 3.08
N THR A 133 -4.80 -9.57 1.87
CA THR A 133 -3.60 -8.80 1.54
C THR A 133 -3.89 -7.31 1.69
N PRO A 134 -3.17 -6.58 2.55
CA PRO A 134 -3.37 -5.15 2.72
C PRO A 134 -2.85 -4.40 1.50
N PHE A 135 -3.49 -3.27 1.19
CA PHE A 135 -2.87 -2.29 0.29
C PHE A 135 -1.61 -1.71 0.94
N PRO A 136 -0.57 -1.37 0.16
CA PRO A 136 0.65 -0.75 0.65
C PRO A 136 0.40 0.47 1.56
N VAL A 137 -0.52 1.37 1.21
CA VAL A 137 -0.82 2.55 2.03
C VAL A 137 -1.52 2.22 3.35
N ASP A 138 -2.15 1.05 3.45
CA ASP A 138 -2.88 0.59 4.64
C ASP A 138 -1.97 -0.08 5.68
N VAL A 139 -0.75 -0.47 5.30
CA VAL A 139 0.23 -1.09 6.22
C VAL A 139 0.47 -0.22 7.45
N ALA A 140 0.56 1.10 7.25
CA ALA A 140 0.74 2.03 8.36
C ALA A 140 -0.44 2.00 9.36
N ALA A 141 -1.67 1.73 8.91
CA ALA A 141 -2.81 1.60 9.83
C ALA A 141 -2.67 0.38 10.73
N ILE A 142 -2.15 -0.73 10.18
CA ILE A 142 -1.89 -1.98 10.89
C ILE A 142 -0.74 -1.78 11.90
N VAL A 143 0.41 -1.29 11.43
CA VAL A 143 1.61 -1.08 12.27
C VAL A 143 1.34 -0.08 13.40
N ASN A 144 0.53 0.94 13.15
CA ASN A 144 0.20 1.96 14.15
C ASN A 144 -0.85 1.53 15.16
N GLN A 145 -1.47 0.36 15.02
CA GLN A 145 -2.47 -0.12 15.97
C GLN A 145 -1.79 -0.79 17.17
N VAL A 146 -1.95 -0.19 18.35
CA VAL A 146 -1.42 -0.70 19.62
C VAL A 146 -2.53 -1.34 20.41
N TRP A 147 -2.33 -2.61 20.76
CA TRP A 147 -3.26 -3.37 21.59
C TRP A 147 -2.88 -3.28 23.06
N ARG A 148 -3.89 -3.33 23.93
CA ARG A 148 -3.75 -3.46 25.38
C ARG A 148 -4.13 -4.88 25.81
N GLN A 149 -3.68 -5.29 26.99
CA GLN A 149 -3.94 -6.64 27.51
C GLN A 149 -5.43 -6.90 27.84
N ASN A 150 -6.24 -5.85 27.90
CA ASN A 150 -7.70 -5.96 28.06
C ASN A 150 -8.44 -6.10 26.71
N GLY A 151 -7.72 -6.25 25.59
CA GLY A 151 -8.30 -6.36 24.25
C GLY A 151 -8.70 -5.02 23.63
N GLU A 152 -8.53 -3.89 24.31
CA GLU A 152 -8.75 -2.58 23.71
C GLU A 152 -7.59 -2.19 22.79
N SER A 153 -7.89 -1.40 21.75
CA SER A 153 -6.87 -0.88 20.83
C SER A 153 -6.83 0.64 20.79
N SER A 154 -5.65 1.17 20.46
CA SER A 154 -5.40 2.60 20.28
C SER A 154 -4.48 2.80 19.07
N THR A 155 -4.38 4.03 18.56
CA THR A 155 -3.59 4.34 17.36
C THR A 155 -2.45 5.29 17.72
N VAL A 156 -1.23 4.95 17.29
CA VAL A 156 -0.06 5.83 17.38
C VAL A 156 0.37 6.32 15.99
N SER A 157 1.48 7.06 15.92
CA SER A 157 2.03 7.56 14.66
C SER A 157 3.49 7.10 14.50
N ALA A 158 3.70 5.78 14.48
CA ALA A 158 5.01 5.15 14.34
C ALA A 158 5.46 5.03 12.88
N MET A 159 4.53 4.74 11.96
CA MET A 159 4.78 4.57 10.53
C MET A 159 3.87 5.49 9.70
N HIS A 160 4.40 6.11 8.64
CA HIS A 160 3.60 6.86 7.66
C HIS A 160 3.08 5.97 6.52
N PRO A 161 1.93 6.28 5.91
CA PRO A 161 1.39 5.49 4.78
C PRO A 161 2.35 5.33 3.59
N TYR A 162 3.16 6.34 3.27
CA TYR A 162 4.12 6.26 2.17
C TYR A 162 5.28 5.29 2.45
N GLU A 163 5.56 4.96 3.72
CA GLU A 163 6.59 3.96 4.06
C GLU A 163 6.15 2.58 3.57
N GLY A 164 4.84 2.29 3.59
CA GLY A 164 4.28 1.05 3.03
C GLY A 164 4.41 0.96 1.51
N ILE A 165 4.37 2.08 0.80
CA ILE A 165 4.73 2.14 -0.64
C ILE A 165 6.21 1.79 -0.83
N GLY A 166 7.09 2.29 0.05
CA GLY A 166 8.51 1.95 0.04
C GLY A 166 8.77 0.46 0.28
N LEU A 167 8.02 -0.17 1.18
CA LEU A 167 8.03 -1.62 1.40
C LEU A 167 7.66 -2.37 0.13
N PHE A 168 6.51 -2.01 -0.46
CA PHE A 168 6.00 -2.63 -1.67
C PHE A 168 7.00 -2.59 -2.83
N LEU A 169 7.65 -1.45 -3.05
CA LEU A 169 8.65 -1.28 -4.11
C LEU A 169 10.02 -1.89 -3.79
N HIS A 170 10.15 -2.62 -2.67
CA HIS A 170 11.41 -3.20 -2.18
C HIS A 170 12.52 -2.14 -2.07
N ARG A 171 12.14 -0.92 -1.68
CA ARG A 171 13.06 0.22 -1.46
C ARG A 171 13.27 0.52 0.01
N ALA A 172 12.59 -0.19 0.91
CA ALA A 172 12.82 -0.06 2.34
C ALA A 172 14.22 -0.52 2.71
N GLN A 173 14.91 0.31 3.50
CA GLN A 173 16.22 -0.07 4.02
C GLN A 173 16.04 -1.22 5.01
N HIS A 174 16.94 -2.21 4.98
CA HIS A 174 16.88 -3.37 5.88
C HIS A 174 16.72 -3.00 7.36
N ARG A 175 17.35 -1.89 7.79
CA ARG A 175 17.20 -1.38 9.16
C ARG A 175 15.79 -0.86 9.46
N LEU A 176 15.14 -0.21 8.50
CA LEU A 176 13.76 0.26 8.64
C LEU A 176 12.79 -0.92 8.72
N LEU A 177 12.99 -1.95 7.89
CA LEU A 177 12.23 -3.20 7.94
C LEU A 177 12.27 -3.85 9.34
N LEU A 178 13.48 -4.00 9.91
CA LEU A 178 13.63 -4.56 11.24
C LEU A 178 12.98 -3.69 12.32
N HIS A 179 13.02 -2.37 12.16
CA HIS A 179 12.40 -1.44 13.08
C HIS A 179 10.86 -1.53 13.04
N GLU A 180 10.28 -1.55 11.85
CA GLU A 180 8.83 -1.69 11.65
C GLU A 180 8.31 -3.04 12.14
N LEU A 181 9.05 -4.13 11.88
CA LEU A 181 8.73 -5.45 12.42
C LEU A 181 8.76 -5.45 13.95
N HIS A 182 9.78 -4.85 14.55
CA HIS A 182 9.88 -4.71 16.00
C HIS A 182 8.67 -3.94 16.58
N ILE A 183 8.31 -2.82 15.96
CA ILE A 183 7.13 -2.03 16.34
C ILE A 183 5.86 -2.88 16.26
N LEU A 184 5.64 -3.58 15.14
CA LEU A 184 4.46 -4.41 14.92
C LEU A 184 4.33 -5.49 16.02
N VAL A 185 5.42 -6.21 16.32
CA VAL A 185 5.43 -7.22 17.39
C VAL A 185 5.15 -6.58 18.74
N GLN A 186 5.79 -5.45 19.06
CA GLN A 186 5.59 -4.75 20.33
C GLN A 186 4.13 -4.29 20.49
N HIS A 187 3.52 -3.79 19.42
CA HIS A 187 2.15 -3.29 19.41
C HIS A 187 1.10 -4.41 19.46
N GLY A 188 1.39 -5.56 18.84
CA GLY A 188 0.50 -6.72 18.81
C GLY A 188 0.63 -7.66 20.02
N MET A 189 1.77 -7.67 20.71
CA MET A 189 2.04 -8.57 21.84
C MET A 189 0.92 -8.65 22.89
N PRO A 190 0.33 -7.52 23.33
CA PRO A 190 -0.73 -7.56 24.33
C PRO A 190 -2.01 -8.28 23.86
N LEU A 191 -2.33 -8.23 22.56
CA LEU A 191 -3.46 -8.97 21.99
C LEU A 191 -3.20 -10.47 22.04
N PHE A 192 -1.99 -10.92 21.71
CA PHE A 192 -1.64 -12.35 21.80
C PHE A 192 -1.72 -12.86 23.25
N ILE A 193 -1.27 -12.06 24.22
CA ILE A 193 -1.41 -12.38 25.65
C ILE A 193 -2.88 -12.47 26.06
N HIS A 194 -3.73 -11.55 25.57
CA HIS A 194 -5.15 -11.54 25.86
C HIS A 194 -5.90 -12.74 25.24
N ALA A 195 -5.60 -13.07 23.99
CA ALA A 195 -6.30 -14.11 23.22
C ALA A 195 -5.80 -15.53 23.51
N GLY A 196 -4.56 -15.69 23.99
CA GLY A 196 -3.95 -16.99 24.26
C GLY A 196 -4.83 -17.94 25.09
N PRO A 197 -5.43 -17.50 26.22
CA PRO A 197 -6.35 -18.32 27.01
C PRO A 197 -7.61 -18.76 26.22
N CYS A 198 -8.18 -17.90 25.38
CA CYS A 198 -9.36 -18.21 24.58
C CYS A 198 -9.11 -19.34 23.57
N CYS A 199 -7.90 -19.45 23.02
CA CYS A 199 -7.53 -20.52 22.09
C CYS A 199 -7.34 -21.89 22.75
N THR A 200 -7.26 -21.97 24.09
CA THR A 200 -7.08 -23.25 24.82
C THR A 200 -8.39 -23.91 25.26
N VAL A 201 -9.50 -23.16 25.23
CA VAL A 201 -10.80 -23.65 25.73
C VAL A 201 -11.54 -24.49 24.66
N GLU A 202 -11.40 -24.18 23.37
CA GLU A 202 -12.07 -24.93 22.28
C GLU A 202 -11.52 -26.35 22.08
N GLU A 203 -10.28 -26.64 22.50
CA GLU A 203 -9.69 -27.98 22.40
C GLU A 203 -10.18 -28.93 23.51
N SER A 204 -10.86 -28.40 24.53
CA SER A 204 -11.35 -29.18 25.68
C SER A 204 -12.78 -29.70 25.47
N ASP A 205 -13.60 -29.02 24.65
CA ASP A 205 -15.01 -29.38 24.41
C ASP A 205 -15.22 -30.37 23.24
N SER A 206 -14.17 -30.71 22.50
CA SER A 206 -14.20 -31.70 21.42
C SER A 206 -13.77 -33.11 21.87
N ARG A 207 -13.62 -33.32 23.19
CA ARG A 207 -13.37 -34.63 23.82
C ARG A 207 -14.38 -34.93 24.93
N VAL A 208 -15.67 -35.02 24.58
CA VAL A 208 -16.70 -35.71 25.39
C VAL A 208 -17.58 -36.55 24.47
#